data_AF-A0A242K8Q7-F1
#
_entry.id   AF-A0A242K8Q7-F1
#
_cell.length_a   1.000
_cell.length_b   1.000
_cell.length_c   1.000
_cell.angle_alpha   90.00
_cell.angle_beta   90.00
_cell.angle_gamma   90.00
#
_symmetry.space_group_name_H-M   'P 1'
#
loop_
_entity.id
_entity.type
_entity.pdbx_description
1 polymer ?
#
loop_
_entity_poly.entity_id
_entity_poly.type
_entity_poly.pdbx_seq_one_letter_code
_entity_poly.pdbx_strand_id
1 'polypeptide(L)' 'MLTAAQNHLVREAIREKAHNLGQIIQHESAKPLGDQNLKQLDSLTAEWHEYNKIYDELVRVGC' A
#
# COMPACT_ATOMS: atom_id res chain seq x y z
N MET A 1 11.12 -3.18 -21.90
CA MET A 1 9.74 -3.63 -21.65
C MET A 1 9.79 -4.85 -20.75
N LEU A 2 8.91 -4.93 -19.77
CA LEU A 2 8.73 -6.13 -18.96
C LEU A 2 7.93 -7.19 -19.74
N THR A 3 8.16 -8.47 -19.45
CA THR A 3 7.30 -9.56 -19.94
C THR A 3 5.99 -9.58 -19.17
N ALA A 4 4.95 -10.23 -19.71
CA ALA A 4 3.66 -10.38 -19.02
C ALA A 4 3.79 -10.98 -17.61
N ALA A 5 4.70 -11.94 -17.42
CA ALA A 5 4.98 -12.53 -16.11
C ALA A 5 5.64 -11.54 -15.14
N GLN A 6 6.61 -10.75 -15.61
CA GLN A 6 7.25 -9.72 -14.79
C GLN A 6 6.25 -8.62 -14.40
N ASN A 7 5.40 -8.24 -15.35
CA ASN A 7 4.31 -7.29 -15.16
C ASN A 7 3.30 -7.76 -14.10
N HIS A 8 2.91 -9.04 -14.15
CA HIS A 8 2.07 -9.64 -13.12
C HIS A 8 2.74 -9.63 -11.73
N LEU A 9 4.02 -10.00 -11.64
CA LEU A 9 4.77 -9.98 -10.38
C LEU A 9 4.87 -8.58 -9.79
N VAL A 10 5.09 -7.55 -10.62
CA VAL A 10 5.13 -6.15 -10.18
C VAL A 10 3.77 -5.72 -9.62
N ARG A 11 2.67 -6.07 -10.30
CA ARG A 11 1.31 -5.79 -9.81
C ARG A 11 1.04 -6.44 -8.47
N GLU A 12 1.34 -7.72 -8.32
CA GLU A 12 1.12 -8.44 -7.07
C GLU A 12 2.00 -7.89 -5.94
N ALA A 13 3.27 -7.56 -6.20
CA ALA A 13 4.15 -6.96 -5.20
C ALA A 13 3.63 -5.60 -4.69
N ILE A 14 3.13 -4.75 -5.60
CA ILE A 14 2.55 -3.45 -5.24
C ILE A 14 1.26 -3.62 -4.46
N ARG A 15 0.41 -4.57 -4.86
CA ARG A 15 -0.82 -4.93 -4.13
C ARG A 15 -0.52 -5.43 -2.73
N GLU A 16 0.46 -6.31 -2.59
CA GLU A 16 0.89 -6.88 -1.31
C GLU A 16 1.45 -5.79 -0.39
N LYS A 17 2.27 -4.88 -0.93
CA LYS A 17 2.77 -3.73 -0.17
C LYS A 17 1.64 -2.83 0.34
N ALA A 18 0.65 -2.50 -0.50
CA ALA A 18 -0.53 -1.75 -0.09
C ALA A 18 -1.34 -2.51 0.98
N HIS A 19 -1.50 -3.82 0.84
CA HIS A 19 -2.18 -4.64 1.82
C HIS A 19 -1.47 -4.62 3.19
N ASN A 20 -0.15 -4.83 3.20
CA ASN A 20 0.67 -4.84 4.42
C ASN A 20 0.63 -3.48 5.13
N LEU A 21 0.72 -2.37 4.37
CA LEU A 21 0.57 -1.02 4.94
C LEU A 21 -0.81 -0.84 5.58
N GLY A 22 -1.88 -1.32 4.94
CA GLY A 22 -3.23 -1.28 5.50
C GLY A 22 -3.35 -2.04 6.83
N GLN A 23 -2.71 -3.22 6.94
CA GLN A 23 -2.68 -3.98 8.19
C GLN A 23 -1.92 -3.24 9.31
N ILE A 24 -0.78 -2.60 8.98
CA ILE A 24 -0.01 -1.82 9.95
C ILE A 24 -0.82 -0.62 10.44
N ILE A 25 -1.46 0.12 9.53
CA ILE A 25 -2.34 1.24 9.87
C ILE A 25 -3.45 0.76 10.80
N GLN A 26 -4.14 -0.33 10.46
CA GLN A 26 -5.21 -0.89 11.28
C GLN A 26 -4.71 -1.26 12.68
N HIS A 27 -3.54 -1.92 12.77
CA HIS A 27 -2.95 -2.31 14.04
C HIS A 27 -2.58 -1.09 14.91
N GLU A 28 -1.99 -0.06 14.31
CA GLU A 28 -1.62 1.17 15.01
C GLU A 28 -2.86 1.97 15.42
N SER A 29 -3.87 2.10 14.56
CA SER A 29 -5.14 2.78 14.86
C SER A 29 -6.00 2.05 15.91
N ALA A 30 -5.78 0.75 16.11
CA ALA A 30 -6.46 -0.03 17.14
C ALA A 30 -5.90 0.21 18.55
N LYS A 31 -4.73 0.85 18.67
CA LYS A 31 -4.14 1.21 19.97
C LYS A 31 -4.98 2.31 20.67
N PRO A 32 -4.94 2.40 22.00
CA PRO A 32 -5.49 3.54 22.73
C PRO A 32 -4.92 4.87 22.20
N LEU A 33 -5.72 5.94 22.14
CA LEU A 33 -5.31 7.23 21.56
C LEU A 33 -4.00 7.79 22.15
N GLY A 34 -3.73 7.56 23.44
CA GLY A 34 -2.50 8.00 24.10
C GLY A 34 -1.24 7.26 23.64
N ASP A 35 -1.40 6.07 23.07
CA ASP A 35 -0.32 5.20 22.60
C ASP A 35 -0.18 5.21 21.08
N GLN A 36 -1.10 5.87 20.37
CA GLN A 36 -1.05 6.00 18.92
C GLN A 36 0.04 6.97 18.50
N ASN A 37 0.90 6.54 17.58
CA ASN A 37 1.82 7.45 16.91
C ASN A 37 1.15 8.09 15.69
N LEU A 38 0.42 9.19 15.92
CA LEU A 38 -0.33 9.89 14.86
C LEU A 38 0.55 10.32 13.67
N LYS A 39 1.78 10.77 13.92
CA LYS A 39 2.72 11.15 12.85
C LYS A 39 3.09 9.94 11.98
N GLN A 40 3.26 8.78 12.61
CA GLN A 40 3.52 7.54 11.88
C GLN A 40 2.28 7.08 11.12
N LEU A 41 1.08 7.15 11.72
CA LEU A 41 -0.18 6.87 11.03
C LEU A 41 -0.38 7.73 9.79
N ASP A 42 -0.13 9.04 9.88
CA ASP A 42 -0.24 9.94 8.73
C ASP A 42 0.73 9.55 7.62
N SER A 43 1.99 9.27 7.98
CA SER A 43 3.01 8.85 7.02
C SER A 43 2.65 7.52 6.35
N LEU A 44 2.20 6.53 7.12
CA LEU A 44 1.82 5.22 6.61
C LEU A 44 0.57 5.33 5.72
N THR A 45 -0.39 6.15 6.11
CA THR A 45 -1.62 6.39 5.33
C THR A 45 -1.32 7.06 4.00
N ALA A 46 -0.41 8.04 3.97
CA ALA A 46 0.06 8.65 2.73
C ALA A 46 0.75 7.64 1.80
N GLU A 47 1.67 6.82 2.34
CA GLU A 47 2.33 5.75 1.57
C GLU A 47 1.31 4.74 1.05
N TRP A 48 0.36 4.32 1.88
CA TRP A 48 -0.72 3.41 1.50
C TRP A 48 -1.55 3.95 0.32
N HIS A 49 -1.93 5.22 0.36
CA HIS A 49 -2.65 5.86 -0.75
C HIS A 49 -1.83 5.91 -2.04
N GLU A 50 -0.52 6.18 -1.94
CA GLU A 50 0.37 6.21 -3.10
C GLU A 50 0.46 4.84 -3.79
N TYR A 51 0.66 3.75 -3.02
CA TYR A 51 0.72 2.41 -3.59
C TYR A 51 -0.62 1.97 -4.21
N ASN A 52 -1.76 2.33 -3.61
CA ASN A 52 -3.06 2.06 -4.25
C ASN A 52 -3.22 2.83 -5.56
N LYS A 53 -2.80 4.09 -5.62
CA LYS A 53 -2.83 4.88 -6.86
C LYS A 53 -1.94 4.27 -7.94
N ILE A 54 -0.75 3.79 -7.58
CA ILE A 54 0.15 3.09 -8.51
C ILE A 54 -0.50 1.79 -8.99
N TYR A 55 -1.11 1.02 -8.09
CA TYR A 55 -1.80 -0.21 -8.44
C TYR A 55 -2.95 0.02 -9.42
N ASP A 56 -3.81 1.01 -9.14
CA ASP A 56 -4.92 1.39 -10.01
C ASP A 56 -4.43 1.79 -11.41
N GLU A 57 -3.33 2.55 -11.48
CA GLU A 57 -2.72 2.93 -12.74
C GLU A 57 -2.17 1.72 -13.51
N LEU A 58 -1.50 0.78 -12.83
CA LEU A 58 -1.00 -0.46 -13.46
C LEU A 58 -2.14 -1.30 -14.02
N VAL A 59 -3.22 -1.46 -13.27
CA VAL A 59 -4.43 -2.16 -13.73
C VAL A 59 -5.03 -1.45 -14.95
N ARG A 60 -5.10 -0.11 -14.94
CA ARG A 60 -5.65 0.69 -16.05
C ARG A 60 -4.85 0.54 -17.34
N VAL A 61 -3.52 0.55 -17.27
CA VAL A 61 -2.66 0.46 -18.46
C VAL A 61 -2.39 -0.98 -18.92
N GLY A 62 -2.85 -1.98 -18.16
CA GLY A 62 -2.65 -3.40 -18.48
C GLY A 62 -1.20 -3.88 -18.30
N CYS A 63 -0.39 -3.10 -17.57
CA CYS A 63 0.96 -3.50 -17.17
C CYS A 63 0.86 -4.45 -15.98
#